data_AF-A0A2D6RIE3-F1
#
_entry.id   AF-A0A2D6RIE3-F1
#
_cell.length_a   1.000
_cell.length_b   1.000
_cell.length_c   1.000
_cell.angle_alpha   90.00
_cell.angle_beta   90.00
_cell.angle_gamma   90.00
#
_symmetry.space_group_name_H-M   'P 1'
#
loop_
_entity.id
_entity.type
_entity.pdbx_description
1 polymer ?
#
loop_
_entity_poly.entity_id
_entity_poly.type
_entity_poly.pdbx_seq_one_letter_code
_entity_poly.pdbx_strand_id
1 'polypeptide(L)'
;KGNVLDPIDMIDGIDLESLVEKRTGNMMQPQLAKKIEKNTRKTFENGIEAHGTDALRFTLAAMASTGRDINWDMNRLEGYRNFCNKLWNASRYVLMNTEEQDCGFATDAEKQYSLADRWILGQFEATVKTYTEHLENYRFDLAANTIYEFTWNQFCDWYLELTKPVLFKGNEAQQRGTRHTLITVLESLLRLMHPLMPYITETIWQRVAPLAGIETAGTSIMVQGFPVYNEANVDSQAMDDLEWVKQFILAIRNIRGEMDISPSKPLSVLLANASDEDKRRLTDNEAFLASLAKLEEFTLLDNKDDAPACATSYVGNLEIMIPMAGLIDVDAELARIAKQLEKAEKGLAQVQNKLANEKFVNNAPEAVLAKEKDKLAEYSDAKAKLLEQKAKIESL
;
A
#
# COMPACT_ATOMS: atom_id res chain seq x y z
N LYS A 1 -35.77 -15.75 -8.54
CA LYS A 1 -34.62 -15.83 -7.60
C LYS A 1 -33.87 -17.12 -7.92
N GLY A 2 -32.71 -17.03 -8.59
CA GLY A 2 -31.95 -18.18 -9.12
C GLY A 2 -30.60 -17.74 -9.68
N ASN A 3 -30.00 -16.70 -9.09
CA ASN A 3 -28.77 -16.05 -9.57
C ASN A 3 -27.78 -15.81 -8.42
N VAL A 4 -27.80 -16.68 -7.40
CA VAL A 4 -26.93 -16.57 -6.24
C VAL A 4 -25.63 -17.29 -6.59
N LEU A 5 -24.50 -16.61 -6.42
CA LEU A 5 -23.18 -17.25 -6.46
C LEU A 5 -22.98 -17.99 -5.14
N ASP A 6 -22.52 -19.23 -5.20
CA ASP A 6 -22.20 -19.98 -3.99
C ASP A 6 -20.86 -19.47 -3.43
N PRO A 7 -20.80 -19.07 -2.14
CA PRO A 7 -19.55 -18.74 -1.47
C PRO A 7 -18.45 -19.79 -1.64
N ILE A 8 -18.80 -21.08 -1.68
CA ILE A 8 -17.84 -22.17 -1.86
C ILE A 8 -17.12 -22.08 -3.21
N ASP A 9 -17.83 -21.69 -4.25
CA ASP A 9 -17.25 -21.52 -5.60
C ASP A 9 -16.22 -20.38 -5.64
N MET A 10 -16.35 -19.39 -4.75
CA MET A 10 -15.37 -18.30 -4.61
C MET A 10 -14.15 -18.73 -3.78
N ILE A 11 -14.36 -19.61 -2.80
CA ILE A 11 -13.30 -20.12 -1.93
C ILE A 11 -12.42 -21.10 -2.71
N ASP A 12 -13.04 -22.15 -3.28
CA ASP A 12 -12.36 -23.30 -3.88
C ASP A 12 -12.13 -23.13 -5.38
N GLY A 13 -12.82 -22.17 -6.01
CA GLY A 13 -12.88 -22.02 -7.46
C GLY A 13 -13.86 -23.01 -8.11
N ILE A 14 -14.24 -22.72 -9.35
CA ILE A 14 -15.11 -23.58 -10.18
C ILE A 14 -14.89 -23.26 -11.65
N ASP A 15 -14.81 -24.29 -12.50
CA ASP A 15 -14.72 -24.10 -13.95
C ASP A 15 -16.04 -23.58 -14.55
N LEU A 16 -15.97 -23.02 -15.75
CA LEU A 16 -17.12 -22.39 -16.40
C LEU A 16 -18.31 -23.35 -16.56
N GLU A 17 -18.07 -24.59 -16.99
CA GLU A 17 -19.17 -25.50 -17.32
C GLU A 17 -19.87 -25.99 -16.05
N SER A 18 -19.12 -26.35 -15.02
CA SER A 18 -19.65 -26.68 -13.70
C SER A 18 -20.43 -25.51 -13.10
N LEU A 19 -19.94 -24.27 -13.25
CA LEU A 19 -20.63 -23.07 -12.78
C LEU A 19 -21.94 -22.82 -13.52
N VAL A 20 -21.97 -23.03 -14.84
CA VAL A 20 -23.19 -22.90 -15.66
C VAL A 20 -24.21 -23.95 -15.25
N GLU A 21 -23.79 -25.22 -15.12
CA GLU A 21 -24.66 -26.31 -14.68
C GLU A 21 -25.26 -25.99 -13.30
N LYS A 22 -24.43 -25.63 -12.33
CA LYS A 22 -24.87 -25.29 -10.97
C LYS A 22 -25.86 -24.13 -10.95
N ARG A 23 -25.62 -23.08 -11.75
CA ARG A 23 -26.49 -21.90 -11.82
C ARG A 23 -27.78 -22.10 -12.63
N THR A 24 -27.87 -23.17 -13.42
CA THR A 24 -29.05 -23.47 -14.26
C THR A 24 -29.82 -24.72 -13.86
N GLY A 25 -29.24 -25.61 -13.05
CA GLY A 25 -29.82 -26.92 -12.71
C GLY A 25 -31.01 -26.87 -11.75
N ASN A 26 -30.97 -26.01 -10.73
CA ASN A 26 -32.00 -25.97 -9.66
C ASN A 26 -32.71 -24.61 -9.59
N MET A 27 -33.24 -24.16 -10.73
CA MET A 27 -33.87 -22.84 -10.82
C MET A 27 -35.37 -22.85 -10.49
N MET A 28 -35.79 -21.94 -9.61
CA MET A 28 -37.23 -21.68 -9.37
C MET A 28 -37.98 -21.11 -10.59
N GLN A 29 -37.25 -20.54 -11.57
CA GLN A 29 -37.80 -19.96 -12.80
C GLN A 29 -37.04 -20.47 -14.03
N PRO A 30 -37.32 -21.69 -14.51
CA PRO A 30 -36.57 -22.35 -15.57
C PRO A 30 -36.44 -21.55 -16.87
N GLN A 31 -37.44 -20.70 -17.18
CA GLN A 31 -37.44 -19.83 -18.35
C GLN A 31 -36.28 -18.81 -18.39
N LEU A 32 -35.65 -18.53 -17.24
CA LEU A 32 -34.50 -17.64 -17.16
C LEU A 32 -33.16 -18.33 -17.45
N ALA A 33 -33.11 -19.67 -17.55
CA ALA A 33 -31.88 -20.44 -17.68
C ALA A 33 -30.97 -19.94 -18.81
N LYS A 34 -31.51 -19.77 -20.03
CA LYS A 34 -30.74 -19.26 -21.19
C LYS A 34 -30.14 -17.88 -20.95
N LYS A 35 -30.85 -17.00 -20.23
CA LYS A 35 -30.38 -15.65 -19.91
C LYS A 35 -29.27 -15.71 -18.86
N ILE A 36 -29.42 -16.55 -17.83
CA ILE A 36 -28.42 -16.74 -16.78
C ILE A 36 -27.16 -17.37 -17.37
N GLU A 37 -27.28 -18.44 -18.16
CA GLU A 37 -26.15 -19.05 -18.86
C GLU A 37 -25.36 -18.03 -19.67
N LYS A 38 -26.03 -17.26 -20.54
CA LYS A 38 -25.38 -16.24 -21.36
C LYS A 38 -24.65 -15.20 -20.50
N ASN A 39 -25.25 -14.77 -19.39
CA ASN A 39 -24.63 -13.83 -18.48
C ASN A 39 -23.44 -14.44 -17.72
N THR A 40 -23.57 -15.67 -17.22
CA THR A 40 -22.50 -16.39 -16.53
C THR A 40 -21.29 -16.56 -17.44
N ARG A 41 -21.48 -17.03 -18.67
CA ARG A 41 -20.40 -17.19 -19.65
C ARG A 41 -19.72 -15.87 -20.01
N LYS A 42 -20.48 -14.77 -20.02
CA LYS A 42 -19.94 -13.42 -20.28
C LYS A 42 -19.14 -12.88 -19.09
N THR A 43 -19.62 -13.08 -17.87
CA THR A 43 -19.01 -12.52 -16.66
C THR A 43 -17.85 -13.37 -16.15
N PHE A 44 -17.94 -14.69 -16.29
CA PHE A 44 -17.03 -15.69 -15.75
C PHE A 44 -16.49 -16.54 -16.91
N GLU A 45 -15.87 -15.90 -17.91
CA GLU A 45 -15.43 -16.56 -19.15
C GLU A 45 -14.56 -17.80 -18.89
N ASN A 46 -13.77 -17.79 -17.81
CA ASN A 46 -12.91 -18.89 -17.40
C ASN A 46 -13.39 -19.60 -16.11
N GLY A 47 -14.63 -19.37 -15.68
CA GLY A 47 -15.12 -19.77 -14.36
C GLY A 47 -14.73 -18.77 -13.27
N ILE A 48 -14.61 -19.26 -12.03
CA ILE A 48 -14.19 -18.49 -10.85
C ILE A 48 -12.88 -19.09 -10.33
N GLU A 49 -11.86 -18.25 -10.18
CA GLU A 49 -10.60 -18.66 -9.55
C GLU A 49 -10.76 -18.86 -8.03
N ALA A 50 -9.91 -19.70 -7.43
CA ALA A 50 -9.89 -19.90 -5.99
C ALA A 50 -9.30 -18.66 -5.28
N HIS A 51 -10.07 -18.08 -4.35
CA HIS A 51 -9.64 -16.92 -3.56
C HIS A 51 -9.37 -17.26 -2.09
N GLY A 52 -9.90 -18.38 -1.59
CA GLY A 52 -9.75 -18.80 -0.21
C GLY A 52 -10.70 -18.10 0.78
N THR A 53 -10.91 -18.75 1.93
CA THR A 53 -11.92 -18.34 2.91
C THR A 53 -11.63 -16.98 3.55
N ASP A 54 -10.38 -16.69 3.88
CA ASP A 54 -10.01 -15.43 4.54
C ASP A 54 -10.22 -14.23 3.62
N ALA A 55 -9.89 -14.35 2.33
CA ALA A 55 -10.14 -13.29 1.36
C ALA A 55 -11.64 -12.99 1.25
N LEU A 56 -12.48 -14.03 1.19
CA LEU A 56 -13.93 -13.87 1.14
C LEU A 56 -14.48 -13.23 2.41
N ARG A 57 -14.08 -13.71 3.59
CA ARG A 57 -14.49 -13.15 4.89
C ARG A 57 -14.10 -11.68 5.00
N PHE A 58 -12.87 -11.34 4.65
CA PHE A 58 -12.39 -9.96 4.70
C PHE A 58 -13.15 -9.06 3.73
N THR A 59 -13.40 -9.55 2.50
CA THR A 59 -14.20 -8.82 1.49
C THR A 59 -15.59 -8.48 2.03
N LEU A 60 -16.27 -9.46 2.61
CA LEU A 60 -17.61 -9.27 3.16
C LEU A 60 -17.58 -8.32 4.36
N ALA A 61 -16.62 -8.45 5.27
CA ALA A 61 -16.45 -7.55 6.41
C ALA A 61 -16.24 -6.09 5.95
N ALA A 62 -15.31 -5.87 5.01
CA ALA A 62 -15.00 -4.55 4.48
C ALA A 62 -16.16 -3.90 3.70
N MET A 63 -17.06 -4.72 3.13
CA MET A 63 -18.19 -4.24 2.34
C MET A 63 -19.50 -4.09 3.14
N ALA A 64 -19.58 -4.71 4.33
CA ALA A 64 -20.79 -4.73 5.16
C ALA A 64 -21.04 -3.40 5.91
N SER A 65 -21.01 -2.27 5.19
CA SER A 65 -21.40 -0.97 5.75
C SER A 65 -22.89 -0.97 6.09
N THR A 66 -23.22 -0.46 7.28
CA THR A 66 -24.59 -0.43 7.80
C THR A 66 -25.57 0.27 6.86
N GLY A 67 -26.74 -0.35 6.64
CA GLY A 67 -27.85 0.26 5.91
C GLY A 67 -27.70 0.30 4.38
N ARG A 68 -26.72 -0.42 3.81
CA ARG A 68 -26.52 -0.54 2.36
C ARG A 68 -26.49 -2.00 1.93
N ASP A 69 -27.03 -2.27 0.75
CA ASP A 69 -26.87 -3.57 0.10
C ASP A 69 -25.40 -3.77 -0.30
N ILE A 70 -24.89 -4.99 -0.13
CA ILE A 70 -23.56 -5.36 -0.61
C ILE A 70 -23.64 -5.53 -2.13
N ASN A 71 -23.11 -4.56 -2.87
CA ASN A 71 -22.90 -4.70 -4.30
C ASN A 71 -21.63 -5.53 -4.56
N TRP A 72 -21.80 -6.85 -4.66
CA TRP A 72 -20.70 -7.80 -4.80
C TRP A 72 -19.83 -7.51 -6.02
N ASP A 73 -18.50 -7.51 -5.81
CA ASP A 73 -17.49 -7.24 -6.83
C ASP A 73 -16.33 -8.26 -6.73
N MET A 74 -16.13 -9.04 -7.79
CA MET A 74 -15.06 -10.04 -7.85
C MET A 74 -13.67 -9.42 -7.83
N ASN A 75 -13.50 -8.19 -8.36
CA ASN A 75 -12.21 -7.51 -8.33
C ASN A 75 -11.81 -7.14 -6.89
N ARG A 76 -12.79 -6.85 -6.03
CA ARG A 76 -12.53 -6.63 -4.60
C ARG A 76 -12.08 -7.90 -3.91
N LEU A 77 -12.73 -9.03 -4.21
CA LEU A 77 -12.31 -10.34 -3.68
C LEU A 77 -10.88 -10.68 -4.10
N GLU A 78 -10.52 -10.44 -5.37
CA GLU A 78 -9.16 -10.60 -5.87
C GLU A 78 -8.17 -9.69 -5.12
N GLY A 79 -8.53 -8.43 -4.89
CA GLY A 79 -7.74 -7.48 -4.11
C GLY A 79 -7.45 -7.99 -2.69
N TYR A 80 -8.43 -8.57 -2.01
CA TYR A 80 -8.24 -9.12 -0.66
C TYR A 80 -7.53 -10.47 -0.65
N ARG A 81 -7.60 -11.26 -1.73
CA ARG A 81 -6.68 -12.41 -1.91
C ARG A 81 -5.23 -11.93 -1.99
N ASN A 82 -4.97 -10.85 -2.72
CA ASN A 82 -3.64 -10.24 -2.79
C ASN A 82 -3.20 -9.66 -1.44
N PHE A 83 -4.14 -9.17 -0.61
CA PHE A 83 -3.86 -8.79 0.77
C PHE A 83 -3.42 -9.96 1.65
N CYS A 84 -4.09 -11.11 1.56
CA CYS A 84 -3.64 -12.34 2.25
C CYS A 84 -2.21 -12.72 1.83
N ASN A 85 -1.89 -12.65 0.53
CA ASN A 85 -0.54 -12.89 0.03
C ASN A 85 0.49 -11.87 0.56
N LYS A 86 0.11 -10.59 0.67
CA LYS A 86 0.97 -9.54 1.25
C LYS A 86 1.27 -9.85 2.72
N LEU A 87 0.28 -10.24 3.53
CA LEU A 87 0.48 -10.66 4.92
C LEU A 87 1.41 -11.87 5.03
N TRP A 88 1.21 -12.88 4.17
CA TRP A 88 2.07 -14.07 4.13
C TRP A 88 3.52 -13.70 3.82
N ASN A 89 3.76 -12.87 2.80
CA ASN A 89 5.09 -12.45 2.41
C ASN A 89 5.76 -11.57 3.49
N ALA A 90 5.02 -10.66 4.12
CA ALA A 90 5.50 -9.88 5.25
C ALA A 90 5.94 -10.79 6.41
N SER A 91 5.12 -11.78 6.74
CA SER A 91 5.42 -12.74 7.81
C SER A 91 6.65 -13.59 7.49
N ARG A 92 6.80 -14.02 6.24
CA ARG A 92 8.02 -14.72 5.78
C ARG A 92 9.26 -13.85 5.91
N TYR A 93 9.17 -12.56 5.56
CA TYR A 93 10.28 -11.63 5.75
C TYR A 93 10.65 -11.51 7.24
N VAL A 94 9.67 -11.37 8.14
CA VAL A 94 9.93 -11.32 9.58
C VAL A 94 10.64 -12.60 10.05
N LEU A 95 10.03 -13.77 9.80
CA LEU A 95 10.57 -15.07 10.23
C LEU A 95 12.00 -15.30 9.73
N MET A 96 12.28 -14.98 8.47
CA MET A 96 13.62 -15.10 7.87
C MET A 96 14.68 -14.27 8.61
N ASN A 97 14.30 -13.16 9.24
CA ASN A 97 15.22 -12.29 9.97
C ASN A 97 15.24 -12.56 11.49
N THR A 98 14.44 -13.50 11.99
CA THR A 98 14.22 -13.71 13.44
C THR A 98 14.36 -15.16 13.92
N GLU A 99 13.97 -16.18 13.14
CA GLU A 99 13.88 -17.58 13.61
C GLU A 99 15.20 -18.13 14.18
N GLU A 100 16.34 -17.76 13.59
CA GLU A 100 17.67 -18.20 14.01
C GLU A 100 18.50 -17.08 14.68
N GLN A 101 17.83 -16.04 15.17
CA GLN A 101 18.48 -14.81 15.63
C GLN A 101 18.02 -14.44 17.05
N ASP A 102 18.89 -13.75 17.77
CA ASP A 102 18.53 -13.20 19.07
C ASP A 102 17.51 -12.06 18.91
N CYS A 103 16.28 -12.32 19.38
CA CYS A 103 15.16 -11.37 19.37
C CYS A 103 14.93 -10.75 20.75
N GLY A 104 15.78 -11.02 21.74
CA GLY A 104 15.74 -10.38 23.06
C GLY A 104 14.53 -10.73 23.94
N PHE A 105 13.85 -11.86 23.68
CA PHE A 105 12.77 -12.41 24.51
C PHE A 105 13.25 -13.44 25.55
N ALA A 106 14.35 -14.15 25.26
CA ALA A 106 14.90 -15.18 26.15
C ALA A 106 15.97 -14.63 27.12
N THR A 107 16.46 -13.42 26.90
CA THR A 107 17.55 -12.82 27.68
C THR A 107 17.26 -11.34 27.95
N ASP A 108 17.80 -10.81 29.05
CA ASP A 108 17.78 -9.37 29.36
C ASP A 108 18.84 -8.59 28.57
N ALA A 109 19.27 -9.10 27.41
CA ALA A 109 20.24 -8.43 26.57
C ALA A 109 19.71 -7.06 26.12
N GLU A 110 20.64 -6.11 26.03
CA GLU A 110 20.36 -4.72 25.68
C GLU A 110 19.66 -4.63 24.31
N LYS A 111 18.58 -3.85 24.25
CA LYS A 111 17.81 -3.58 23.03
C LYS A 111 17.87 -2.09 22.76
N GLN A 112 18.37 -1.71 21.59
CA GLN A 112 18.37 -0.32 21.14
C GLN A 112 17.34 -0.16 20.04
N TYR A 113 16.28 0.60 20.32
CA TYR A 113 15.18 0.82 19.37
C TYR A 113 15.49 2.01 18.46
N SER A 114 15.36 1.81 17.15
CA SER A 114 15.46 2.86 16.15
C SER A 114 14.23 3.78 16.17
N LEU A 115 14.29 4.88 15.41
CA LEU A 115 13.11 5.73 15.19
C LEU A 115 11.94 4.92 14.59
N ALA A 116 12.23 4.05 13.63
CA ALA A 116 11.23 3.21 12.98
C ALA A 116 10.57 2.22 13.95
N ASP A 117 11.34 1.64 14.88
CA ASP A 117 10.83 0.70 15.87
C ASP A 117 9.87 1.39 16.85
N ARG A 118 10.25 2.57 17.36
CA ARG A 118 9.40 3.36 18.27
C ARG A 118 8.14 3.86 17.56
N TRP A 119 8.29 4.30 16.32
CA TRP A 119 7.17 4.74 15.48
C TRP A 119 6.14 3.64 15.26
N ILE A 120 6.55 2.45 14.82
CA ILE A 120 5.58 1.41 14.46
C ILE A 120 4.81 0.91 15.68
N LEU A 121 5.43 0.91 16.86
CA LEU A 121 4.76 0.61 18.12
C LEU A 121 3.65 1.65 18.39
N GLY A 122 3.96 2.94 18.32
CA GLY A 122 2.95 4.00 18.46
C GLY A 122 1.82 3.91 17.42
N GLN A 123 2.14 3.62 16.16
CA GLN A 123 1.13 3.40 15.11
C GLN A 123 0.26 2.18 15.38
N PHE A 124 0.84 1.11 15.91
CA PHE A 124 0.12 -0.10 16.27
C PHE A 124 -0.86 0.18 17.41
N GLU A 125 -0.45 0.92 18.44
CA GLU A 125 -1.33 1.33 19.54
C GLU A 125 -2.52 2.18 19.04
N ALA A 126 -2.26 3.18 18.19
CA ALA A 126 -3.33 3.98 17.57
C ALA A 126 -4.31 3.12 16.75
N THR A 127 -3.77 2.10 16.08
CA THR A 127 -4.54 1.11 15.31
C THR A 127 -5.39 0.23 16.23
N VAL A 128 -4.83 -0.29 17.32
CA VAL A 128 -5.56 -1.10 18.32
C VAL A 128 -6.71 -0.30 18.90
N LYS A 129 -6.49 0.96 19.27
CA LYS A 129 -7.54 1.85 19.79
C LYS A 129 -8.68 2.03 18.79
N THR A 130 -8.35 2.46 17.56
CA THR A 130 -9.34 2.72 16.50
C THR A 130 -10.11 1.46 16.10
N TYR A 131 -9.40 0.33 15.96
CA TYR A 131 -9.99 -0.95 15.60
C TYR A 131 -10.96 -1.44 16.69
N THR A 132 -10.57 -1.32 17.96
CA THR A 132 -11.41 -1.71 19.09
C THR A 132 -12.69 -0.87 19.15
N GLU A 133 -12.58 0.46 18.98
CA GLU A 133 -13.74 1.36 18.89
C GLU A 133 -14.68 0.95 17.75
N HIS A 134 -14.16 0.54 16.59
CA HIS A 134 -14.99 0.06 15.48
C HIS A 134 -15.68 -1.27 15.79
N LEU A 135 -15.00 -2.21 16.43
CA LEU A 135 -15.60 -3.49 16.84
C LEU A 135 -16.71 -3.30 17.88
N GLU A 136 -16.50 -2.46 18.88
CA GLU A 136 -17.50 -2.16 19.93
C GLU A 136 -18.78 -1.55 19.34
N ASN A 137 -18.65 -0.81 18.24
CA ASN A 137 -19.76 -0.20 17.52
C ASN A 137 -20.29 -1.06 16.35
N TYR A 138 -19.89 -2.33 16.25
CA TYR A 138 -20.27 -3.27 15.18
C TYR A 138 -19.95 -2.75 13.76
N ARG A 139 -18.93 -1.89 13.62
CA ARG A 139 -18.45 -1.33 12.35
C ARG A 139 -17.31 -2.17 11.78
N PHE A 140 -17.61 -3.41 11.41
CA PHE A 140 -16.65 -4.35 10.82
C PHE A 140 -16.03 -3.84 9.51
N ASP A 141 -16.76 -3.02 8.77
CA ASP A 141 -16.29 -2.34 7.57
C ASP A 141 -15.11 -1.41 7.87
N LEU A 142 -15.27 -0.55 8.89
CA LEU A 142 -14.21 0.36 9.33
C LEU A 142 -13.06 -0.38 10.02
N ALA A 143 -13.38 -1.42 10.79
CA ALA A 143 -12.39 -2.27 11.44
C ALA A 143 -11.49 -2.97 10.41
N ALA A 144 -12.08 -3.57 9.37
CA ALA A 144 -11.34 -4.18 8.27
C ALA A 144 -10.44 -3.16 7.54
N ASN A 145 -10.97 -1.99 7.21
CA ASN A 145 -10.18 -0.94 6.56
C ASN A 145 -9.02 -0.46 7.45
N THR A 146 -9.23 -0.30 8.75
CA THR A 146 -8.19 0.12 9.71
C THR A 146 -7.02 -0.87 9.74
N ILE A 147 -7.32 -2.17 9.81
CA ILE A 147 -6.30 -3.23 9.77
C ILE A 147 -5.59 -3.27 8.41
N TYR A 148 -6.34 -3.13 7.31
CA TYR A 148 -5.77 -3.10 5.97
C TYR A 148 -4.74 -1.97 5.83
N GLU A 149 -5.13 -0.76 6.23
CA GLU A 149 -4.29 0.44 6.20
C GLU A 149 -3.03 0.27 7.06
N PHE A 150 -3.16 -0.23 8.29
CA PHE A 150 -1.98 -0.49 9.12
C PHE A 150 -1.05 -1.53 8.49
N THR A 151 -1.60 -2.68 8.09
CA THR A 151 -0.80 -3.81 7.59
C THR A 151 -0.09 -3.46 6.30
N TRP A 152 -0.81 -2.89 5.34
CA TRP A 152 -0.27 -2.58 4.03
C TRP A 152 0.59 -1.32 4.08
N ASN A 153 -0.01 -0.21 4.51
CA ASN A 153 0.59 1.11 4.30
C ASN A 153 1.55 1.50 5.42
N GLN A 154 1.45 0.94 6.63
CA GLN A 154 2.37 1.28 7.72
C GLN A 154 3.42 0.19 7.94
N PHE A 155 2.96 -1.05 8.19
CA PHE A 155 3.86 -2.16 8.49
C PHE A 155 4.65 -2.58 7.25
N CYS A 156 3.99 -2.94 6.15
CA CYS A 156 4.70 -3.46 4.98
C CYS A 156 5.45 -2.39 4.19
N ASP A 157 4.80 -1.30 3.81
CA ASP A 157 5.37 -0.34 2.87
C ASP A 157 6.42 0.59 3.50
N TRP A 158 6.38 0.78 4.82
CA TRP A 158 7.35 1.60 5.56
C TRP A 158 8.18 0.81 6.54
N TYR A 159 7.57 0.19 7.57
CA TYR A 159 8.35 -0.40 8.65
C TYR A 159 9.33 -1.48 8.16
N LEU A 160 8.85 -2.45 7.36
CA LEU A 160 9.72 -3.51 6.81
C LEU A 160 10.82 -2.98 5.88
N GLU A 161 10.64 -1.82 5.26
CA GLU A 161 11.69 -1.19 4.46
C GLU A 161 12.72 -0.47 5.34
N LEU A 162 12.25 0.17 6.41
CA LEU A 162 13.07 0.88 7.40
C LEU A 162 13.88 -0.07 8.28
N THR A 163 13.44 -1.32 8.48
CA THR A 163 14.22 -2.32 9.22
C THR A 163 15.49 -2.75 8.47
N LYS A 164 15.48 -2.74 7.13
CA LYS A 164 16.59 -3.25 6.30
C LYS A 164 17.95 -2.60 6.59
N PRO A 165 18.11 -1.27 6.63
CA PRO A 165 19.40 -0.66 6.96
C PRO A 165 19.89 -1.03 8.37
N VAL A 166 18.98 -1.18 9.34
CA VAL A 166 19.34 -1.57 10.72
C VAL A 166 19.76 -3.04 10.78
N LEU A 167 19.00 -3.94 10.16
CA LEU A 167 19.32 -5.37 10.14
C LEU A 167 20.61 -5.67 9.36
N PHE A 168 20.96 -4.86 8.36
CA PHE A 168 22.16 -5.06 7.56
C PHE A 168 23.42 -4.40 8.13
N LYS A 169 23.30 -3.22 8.75
CA LYS A 169 24.46 -2.41 9.20
C LYS A 169 24.47 -2.07 10.69
N GLY A 170 23.39 -2.32 11.41
CA GLY A 170 23.27 -2.01 12.84
C GLY A 170 24.13 -2.91 13.70
N ASN A 171 24.47 -2.44 14.91
CA ASN A 171 25.12 -3.26 15.93
C ASN A 171 24.15 -4.31 16.52
N GLU A 172 24.67 -5.25 17.31
CA GLU A 172 23.87 -6.32 17.92
C GLU A 172 22.65 -5.81 18.73
N ALA A 173 22.81 -4.74 19.51
CA ALA A 173 21.71 -4.18 20.31
C ALA A 173 20.62 -3.56 19.42
N GLN A 174 21.01 -2.91 18.33
CA GLN A 174 20.09 -2.34 17.34
C GLN A 174 19.35 -3.43 16.56
N GLN A 175 20.07 -4.43 16.05
CA GLN A 175 19.45 -5.55 15.34
C GLN A 175 18.48 -6.31 16.26
N ARG A 176 18.87 -6.55 17.51
CA ARG A 176 17.99 -7.17 18.52
C ARG A 176 16.74 -6.32 18.78
N GLY A 177 16.89 -5.00 18.92
CA GLY A 177 15.76 -4.07 19.06
C GLY A 177 14.77 -4.18 17.90
N THR A 178 15.25 -4.13 16.66
CA THR A 178 14.41 -4.25 15.47
C THR A 178 13.75 -5.63 15.34
N ARG A 179 14.49 -6.72 15.58
CA ARG A 179 13.93 -8.10 15.57
C ARG A 179 12.85 -8.27 16.64
N HIS A 180 13.11 -7.77 17.84
CA HIS A 180 12.15 -7.76 18.94
C HIS A 180 10.85 -7.06 18.52
N THR A 181 10.96 -5.84 18.00
CA THR A 181 9.79 -5.07 17.56
C THR A 181 9.05 -5.72 16.39
N LEU A 182 9.76 -6.31 15.41
CA LEU A 182 9.14 -7.06 14.31
C LEU A 182 8.26 -8.21 14.82
N ILE A 183 8.77 -9.01 15.78
CA ILE A 183 8.00 -10.11 16.37
C ILE A 183 6.83 -9.59 17.20
N THR A 184 7.06 -8.61 18.08
CA THR A 184 6.02 -8.04 18.94
C THR A 184 4.84 -7.49 18.14
N VAL A 185 5.12 -6.71 17.09
CA VAL A 185 4.09 -6.11 16.23
C VAL A 185 3.41 -7.18 15.38
N LEU A 186 4.16 -8.09 14.76
CA LEU A 186 3.55 -9.13 13.91
C LEU A 186 2.65 -10.07 14.72
N GLU A 187 3.10 -10.55 15.88
CA GLU A 187 2.32 -11.41 16.76
C GLU A 187 1.00 -10.73 17.16
N SER A 188 1.08 -9.48 17.61
CA SER A 188 -0.08 -8.72 18.06
C SER A 188 -1.02 -8.36 16.91
N LEU A 189 -0.46 -8.06 15.73
CA LEU A 189 -1.22 -7.81 14.50
C LEU A 189 -2.03 -9.04 14.10
N LEU A 190 -1.44 -10.24 14.15
CA LEU A 190 -2.14 -11.48 13.82
C LEU A 190 -3.33 -11.71 14.76
N ARG A 191 -3.17 -11.45 16.07
CA ARG A 191 -4.28 -11.52 17.03
C ARG A 191 -5.39 -10.52 16.71
N LEU A 192 -5.02 -9.29 16.34
CA LEU A 192 -5.99 -8.24 15.95
C LEU A 192 -6.78 -8.63 14.68
N MET A 193 -6.10 -9.28 13.72
CA MET A 193 -6.65 -9.70 12.42
C MET A 193 -7.49 -10.98 12.47
N HIS A 194 -7.29 -11.82 13.48
CA HIS A 194 -7.89 -13.15 13.56
C HIS A 194 -9.42 -13.20 13.44
N PRO A 195 -10.20 -12.26 14.02
CA PRO A 195 -11.67 -12.26 13.85
C PRO A 195 -12.12 -12.19 12.38
N LEU A 196 -11.31 -11.52 11.54
CA LEU A 196 -11.61 -11.31 10.12
C LEU A 196 -11.02 -12.43 9.25
N MET A 197 -9.79 -12.87 9.53
CA MET A 197 -9.04 -13.82 8.72
C MET A 197 -8.46 -14.97 9.55
N PRO A 198 -9.29 -15.89 10.05
CA PRO A 198 -8.89 -16.85 11.06
C PRO A 198 -7.85 -17.89 10.60
N TYR A 199 -7.85 -18.31 9.33
CA TYR A 199 -7.03 -19.45 8.91
C TYR A 199 -5.56 -19.05 8.70
N ILE A 200 -5.33 -17.98 7.93
CA ILE A 200 -3.99 -17.47 7.65
C ILE A 200 -3.33 -16.92 8.91
N THR A 201 -4.08 -16.23 9.77
CA THR A 201 -3.55 -15.67 11.01
C THR A 201 -3.15 -16.77 11.99
N GLU A 202 -3.96 -17.81 12.17
CA GLU A 202 -3.61 -18.99 12.97
C GLU A 202 -2.33 -19.64 12.43
N THR A 203 -2.28 -19.91 11.12
CA THR A 203 -1.15 -20.59 10.48
C THR A 203 0.17 -19.83 10.70
N ILE A 204 0.15 -18.50 10.57
CA ILE A 204 1.32 -17.67 10.79
C ILE A 204 1.66 -17.57 12.28
N TRP A 205 0.65 -17.33 13.13
CA TRP A 205 0.84 -17.10 14.56
C TRP A 205 1.49 -18.28 15.26
N GLN A 206 1.12 -19.51 14.88
CA GLN A 206 1.73 -20.75 15.39
C GLN A 206 3.26 -20.80 15.20
N ARG A 207 3.80 -20.05 14.24
CA ARG A 207 5.25 -19.92 14.00
C ARG A 207 5.88 -18.70 14.66
N VAL A 208 5.15 -17.60 14.75
CA VAL A 208 5.66 -16.32 15.27
C VAL A 208 5.63 -16.28 16.79
N ALA A 209 4.53 -16.72 17.41
CA ALA A 209 4.31 -16.61 18.85
C ALA A 209 5.38 -17.32 19.72
N PRO A 210 5.93 -18.49 19.34
CA PRO A 210 7.03 -19.11 20.09
C PRO A 210 8.28 -18.22 20.17
N LEU A 211 8.56 -17.42 19.15
CA LEU A 211 9.69 -16.47 19.15
C LEU A 211 9.48 -15.33 20.15
N ALA A 212 8.23 -15.02 20.49
CA ALA A 212 7.85 -14.09 21.54
C ALA A 212 7.77 -14.73 22.94
N GLY A 213 8.13 -16.02 23.08
CA GLY A 213 8.03 -16.77 24.33
C GLY A 213 6.62 -17.22 24.68
N ILE A 214 5.69 -17.21 23.72
CA ILE A 214 4.31 -17.67 23.92
C ILE A 214 4.21 -19.15 23.57
N GLU A 215 3.75 -19.97 24.53
CA GLU A 215 3.51 -21.40 24.30
C GLU A 215 2.36 -21.62 23.33
N THR A 216 2.62 -22.38 22.26
CA THR A 216 1.61 -22.64 21.23
C THR A 216 1.11 -24.08 21.23
N ALA A 217 1.82 -25.04 21.83
CA ALA A 217 1.48 -26.45 21.74
C ALA A 217 0.08 -26.74 22.31
N GLY A 218 -0.82 -27.23 21.46
CA GLY A 218 -2.21 -27.53 21.85
C GLY A 218 -3.07 -26.29 22.10
N THR A 219 -2.60 -25.09 21.74
CA THR A 219 -3.34 -23.83 21.86
C THR A 219 -3.67 -23.27 20.47
N SER A 220 -4.50 -22.23 20.44
CA SER A 220 -4.89 -21.52 19.22
C SER A 220 -4.83 -20.01 19.48
N ILE A 221 -4.55 -19.24 18.44
CA ILE A 221 -4.62 -17.77 18.52
C ILE A 221 -6.01 -17.29 18.97
N MET A 222 -7.07 -18.07 18.70
CA MET A 222 -8.47 -17.76 19.05
C MET A 222 -8.70 -17.64 20.56
N VAL A 223 -7.87 -18.27 21.39
CA VAL A 223 -7.99 -18.25 22.87
C VAL A 223 -6.99 -17.29 23.54
N GLN A 224 -6.22 -16.54 22.75
CA GLN A 224 -5.25 -15.58 23.28
C GLN A 224 -5.92 -14.27 23.70
N GLY A 225 -5.28 -13.56 24.63
CA GLY A 225 -5.70 -12.23 25.03
C GLY A 225 -5.73 -11.29 23.83
N PHE A 226 -6.81 -10.52 23.68
CA PHE A 226 -6.92 -9.53 22.61
C PHE A 226 -5.95 -8.36 22.87
N PRO A 227 -5.28 -7.77 21.85
CA PRO A 227 -4.45 -6.59 22.04
C PRO A 227 -5.24 -5.44 22.68
N VAL A 228 -4.65 -4.77 23.67
CA VAL A 228 -5.25 -3.63 24.38
C VAL A 228 -4.34 -2.43 24.25
N TYR A 229 -4.94 -1.27 23.95
CA TYR A 229 -4.22 -0.01 23.83
C TYR A 229 -3.40 0.29 25.09
N ASN A 230 -2.14 0.64 24.91
CA ASN A 230 -1.24 1.06 25.95
C ASN A 230 -0.55 2.38 25.59
N GLU A 231 -0.94 3.46 26.27
CA GLU A 231 -0.37 4.80 26.07
C GLU A 231 1.15 4.85 26.32
N ALA A 232 1.70 3.98 27.18
CA ALA A 232 3.13 3.94 27.45
C ALA A 232 3.98 3.51 26.24
N ASN A 233 3.36 2.87 25.24
CA ASN A 233 4.03 2.47 23.99
C ASN A 233 3.95 3.55 22.91
N VAL A 234 3.29 4.69 23.18
CA VAL A 234 3.14 5.80 22.24
C VAL A 234 4.26 6.82 22.45
N ASP A 235 5.16 6.92 21.48
CA ASP A 235 6.19 7.96 21.42
C ASP A 235 5.79 9.01 20.38
N SER A 236 5.13 10.09 20.81
CA SER A 236 4.63 11.14 19.91
C SER A 236 5.74 11.81 19.10
N GLN A 237 6.93 11.99 19.69
CA GLN A 237 8.06 12.58 18.96
C GLN A 237 8.55 11.63 17.87
N ALA A 238 8.65 10.33 18.15
CA ALA A 238 9.00 9.35 17.13
C ALA A 238 7.95 9.29 16.02
N MET A 239 6.68 9.49 16.37
CA MET A 239 5.59 9.57 15.40
C MET A 239 5.74 10.74 14.43
N ASP A 240 5.94 11.94 14.97
CA ASP A 240 6.11 13.16 14.17
C ASP A 240 7.40 13.13 13.34
N ASP A 241 8.51 12.64 13.92
CA ASP A 241 9.80 12.55 13.25
C ASP A 241 9.77 11.58 12.08
N LEU A 242 9.16 10.40 12.24
CA LEU A 242 9.11 9.46 11.13
C LEU A 242 8.14 9.92 10.04
N GLU A 243 7.03 10.58 10.37
CA GLU A 243 6.15 11.13 9.35
C GLU A 243 6.87 12.21 8.52
N TRP A 244 7.70 13.04 9.16
CA TRP A 244 8.58 13.96 8.44
C TRP A 244 9.59 13.21 7.54
N VAL A 245 10.21 12.13 8.02
CA VAL A 245 11.13 11.30 7.22
C VAL A 245 10.41 10.72 5.99
N LYS A 246 9.17 10.26 6.15
CA LYS A 246 8.35 9.76 5.03
C LYS A 246 8.09 10.85 4.01
N GLN A 247 7.68 12.04 4.46
CA GLN A 247 7.42 13.19 3.58
C GLN A 247 8.68 13.57 2.79
N PHE A 248 9.84 13.59 3.43
CA PHE A 248 11.13 13.83 2.77
C PHE A 248 11.41 12.76 1.69
N ILE A 249 11.30 11.48 2.04
CA ILE A 249 11.54 10.38 1.09
C ILE A 249 10.57 10.43 -0.09
N LEU A 250 9.29 10.70 0.16
CA LEU A 250 8.26 10.83 -0.87
C LEU A 250 8.54 12.03 -1.78
N ALA A 251 8.96 13.18 -1.23
CA ALA A 251 9.33 14.35 -2.01
C ALA A 251 10.45 14.02 -3.03
N ILE A 252 11.49 13.31 -2.59
CA ILE A 252 12.57 12.85 -3.48
C ILE A 252 12.06 11.84 -4.51
N ARG A 253 11.25 10.85 -4.10
CA ARG A 253 10.69 9.86 -5.02
C ARG A 253 9.77 10.48 -6.08
N ASN A 254 9.00 11.50 -5.70
CA ASN A 254 8.16 12.25 -6.62
C ASN A 254 9.00 12.99 -7.65
N ILE A 255 10.04 13.72 -7.23
CA ILE A 255 10.98 14.37 -8.16
C ILE A 255 11.60 13.34 -9.11
N ARG A 256 12.03 12.17 -8.61
CA ARG A 256 12.56 11.10 -9.46
C ARG A 256 11.57 10.64 -10.53
N GLY A 257 10.31 10.42 -10.14
CA GLY A 257 9.25 10.01 -11.06
C GLY A 257 8.90 11.08 -12.09
N GLU A 258 8.85 12.35 -11.66
CA GLU A 258 8.58 13.50 -12.53
C GLU A 258 9.72 13.76 -13.52
N MET A 259 10.97 13.48 -13.14
CA MET A 259 12.14 13.75 -13.96
C MET A 259 12.70 12.48 -14.65
N ASP A 260 11.96 11.37 -14.62
CA ASP A 260 12.33 10.05 -15.17
C ASP A 260 13.72 9.57 -14.70
N ILE A 261 14.10 9.90 -13.46
CA ILE A 261 15.39 9.53 -12.87
C ILE A 261 15.29 8.12 -12.30
N SER A 262 16.22 7.25 -12.70
CA SER A 262 16.30 5.86 -12.19
C SER A 262 16.24 5.81 -10.65
N PRO A 263 15.40 4.93 -10.07
CA PRO A 263 15.33 4.74 -8.62
C PRO A 263 16.66 4.35 -7.96
N SER A 264 17.60 3.76 -8.70
CA SER A 264 18.90 3.32 -8.18
C SER A 264 20.01 4.37 -8.30
N LYS A 265 19.80 5.46 -9.04
CA LYS A 265 20.81 6.52 -9.24
C LYS A 265 20.97 7.33 -7.94
N PRO A 266 22.16 7.40 -7.33
CA PRO A 266 22.38 8.27 -6.17
C PRO A 266 22.08 9.74 -6.49
N LEU A 267 21.58 10.49 -5.51
CA LEU A 267 21.30 11.93 -5.64
C LEU A 267 22.00 12.72 -4.55
N SER A 268 22.68 13.81 -4.95
CA SER A 268 23.02 14.91 -4.05
C SER A 268 21.83 15.84 -3.93
N VAL A 269 21.50 16.25 -2.70
CA VAL A 269 20.36 17.12 -2.41
C VAL A 269 20.86 18.42 -1.77
N LEU A 270 20.37 19.55 -2.25
CA LEU A 270 20.55 20.84 -1.63
C LEU A 270 19.31 21.18 -0.82
N LEU A 271 19.49 21.74 0.36
CA LEU A 271 18.43 22.01 1.31
C LEU A 271 18.49 23.47 1.76
N ALA A 272 17.38 24.20 1.64
CA ALA A 272 17.28 25.57 2.12
C ALA A 272 16.10 25.74 3.08
N ASN A 273 16.14 26.80 3.89
CA ASN A 273 15.11 27.11 4.88
C ASN A 273 14.87 25.99 5.92
N ALA A 274 15.91 25.20 6.21
CA ALA A 274 15.84 24.16 7.24
C ALA A 274 15.77 24.78 8.64
N SER A 275 14.71 24.46 9.38
CA SER A 275 14.63 24.75 10.81
C SER A 275 15.64 23.90 11.60
N ASP A 276 15.88 24.23 12.86
CA ASP A 276 16.77 23.42 13.70
C ASP A 276 16.21 22.00 13.94
N GLU A 277 14.89 21.85 13.92
CA GLU A 277 14.23 20.55 13.99
C GLU A 277 14.41 19.75 12.70
N ASP A 278 14.34 20.39 11.53
CA ASP A 278 14.65 19.73 10.26
C ASP A 278 16.10 19.24 10.24
N LYS A 279 17.05 20.07 10.69
CA LYS A 279 18.47 19.70 10.80
C LYS A 279 18.67 18.51 11.72
N ARG A 280 18.03 18.50 12.89
CA ARG A 280 18.06 17.36 13.82
C ARG A 280 17.52 16.10 13.15
N ARG A 281 16.36 16.17 12.51
CA ARG A 281 15.74 15.02 11.82
C ARG A 281 16.58 14.49 10.66
N LEU A 282 17.24 15.38 9.91
CA LEU A 282 18.18 15.01 8.85
C LEU A 282 19.37 14.23 9.43
N THR A 283 20.01 14.77 10.45
CA THR A 283 21.19 14.16 11.08
C THR A 283 20.85 12.82 11.77
N ASP A 284 19.78 12.78 12.56
CA ASP A 284 19.40 11.59 13.32
C ASP A 284 18.97 10.42 12.41
N ASN A 285 18.53 10.71 11.18
CA ASN A 285 17.92 9.72 10.28
C ASN A 285 18.65 9.56 8.94
N GLU A 286 19.89 10.04 8.82
CA GLU A 286 20.70 9.99 7.60
C GLU A 286 20.73 8.58 6.98
N ALA A 287 20.89 7.53 7.79
CA ALA A 287 20.91 6.15 7.32
C ALA A 287 19.61 5.71 6.63
N PHE A 288 18.45 6.16 7.12
CA PHE A 288 17.16 5.89 6.49
C PHE A 288 17.01 6.67 5.19
N LEU A 289 17.36 7.96 5.20
CA LEU A 289 17.28 8.82 4.03
C LEU A 289 18.20 8.31 2.90
N ALA A 290 19.45 8.00 3.20
CA ALA A 290 20.41 7.43 2.26
C ALA A 290 19.91 6.10 1.66
N SER A 291 19.34 5.22 2.49
CA SER A 291 18.88 3.91 2.03
C SER A 291 17.61 3.96 1.18
N LEU A 292 16.57 4.67 1.64
CA LEU A 292 15.22 4.64 1.07
C LEU A 292 14.98 5.71 -0.01
N ALA A 293 15.69 6.84 0.04
CA ALA A 293 15.65 7.88 -1.01
C ALA A 293 16.87 7.84 -1.96
N LYS A 294 17.84 6.93 -1.70
CA LYS A 294 19.08 6.79 -2.46
C LYS A 294 19.84 8.12 -2.54
N LEU A 295 20.04 8.73 -1.37
CA LEU A 295 20.83 9.95 -1.24
C LEU A 295 22.31 9.59 -1.11
N GLU A 296 23.15 10.34 -1.81
CA GLU A 296 24.61 10.31 -1.67
C GLU A 296 25.05 11.27 -0.58
N GLU A 297 24.53 12.49 -0.62
CA GLU A 297 24.80 13.55 0.35
C GLU A 297 23.63 14.54 0.38
N PHE A 298 23.52 15.29 1.47
CA PHE A 298 22.71 16.49 1.53
C PHE A 298 23.54 17.68 2.03
N THR A 299 23.34 18.85 1.42
CA THR A 299 24.03 20.08 1.78
C THR A 299 23.03 21.15 2.16
N LEU A 300 23.19 21.73 3.35
CA LEU A 300 22.41 22.90 3.78
C LEU A 300 22.97 24.17 3.11
N LEU A 301 22.09 24.96 2.52
CA LEU A 301 22.41 26.26 1.94
C LEU A 301 22.01 27.38 2.88
N ASP A 302 22.90 28.37 3.03
CA ASP A 302 22.61 29.61 3.76
C ASP A 302 21.67 30.51 2.96
N ASN A 303 21.81 30.53 1.63
CA ASN A 303 20.91 31.21 0.70
C ASN A 303 20.49 30.26 -0.43
N LYS A 304 19.18 30.18 -0.69
CA LYS A 304 18.64 29.32 -1.75
C LYS A 304 19.02 29.78 -3.16
N ASP A 305 19.29 31.08 -3.34
CA ASP A 305 19.65 31.64 -4.64
C ASP A 305 21.06 31.18 -5.10
N ASP A 306 21.83 30.54 -4.20
CA ASP A 306 23.11 29.93 -4.52
C ASP A 306 22.94 28.54 -5.19
N ALA A 307 21.73 27.98 -5.21
CA ALA A 307 21.45 26.71 -5.85
C ALA A 307 21.52 26.83 -7.39
N PRO A 308 22.09 25.83 -8.11
CA PRO A 308 22.00 25.76 -9.56
C PRO A 308 20.57 25.44 -10.00
N ALA A 309 20.35 25.25 -11.31
CA ALA A 309 19.07 24.76 -11.83
C ALA A 309 18.68 23.42 -11.17
N CYS A 310 17.60 23.46 -10.39
CA CYS A 310 17.14 22.33 -9.56
C CYS A 310 15.68 21.99 -9.85
N ALA A 311 15.33 20.72 -9.66
CA ALA A 311 13.94 20.37 -9.35
C ALA A 311 13.70 20.56 -7.85
N THR A 312 12.62 21.24 -7.48
CA THR A 312 12.34 21.64 -6.10
C THR A 312 11.05 20.99 -5.58
N SER A 313 11.09 20.52 -4.34
CA SER A 313 9.92 20.09 -3.57
C SER A 313 10.02 20.65 -2.14
N TYR A 314 8.96 20.49 -1.35
CA TYR A 314 8.84 21.12 -0.04
C TYR A 314 8.35 20.13 1.02
N VAL A 315 8.90 20.23 2.22
CA VAL A 315 8.40 19.56 3.43
C VAL A 315 8.21 20.63 4.50
N GLY A 316 6.97 21.07 4.72
CA GLY A 316 6.72 22.27 5.50
C GLY A 316 7.40 23.48 4.86
N ASN A 317 8.32 24.11 5.59
CA ASN A 317 9.13 25.24 5.10
C ASN A 317 10.47 24.82 4.49
N LEU A 318 10.89 23.56 4.66
CA LEU A 318 12.13 23.04 4.10
C LEU A 318 12.00 22.95 2.57
N GLU A 319 12.91 23.61 1.86
CA GLU A 319 13.04 23.49 0.41
C GLU A 319 14.03 22.38 0.08
N ILE A 320 13.58 21.36 -0.66
CA ILE A 320 14.38 20.23 -1.12
C ILE A 320 14.68 20.44 -2.60
N MET A 321 15.96 20.61 -2.93
CA MET A 321 16.42 20.94 -4.28
C MET A 321 17.36 19.86 -4.80
N ILE A 322 17.07 19.29 -5.96
CA ILE A 322 17.95 18.32 -6.62
C ILE A 322 18.58 19.00 -7.84
N PRO A 323 19.91 19.21 -7.88
CA PRO A 323 20.60 19.76 -9.03
C PRO A 323 20.42 18.87 -10.26
N MET A 324 19.94 19.43 -11.37
CA MET A 324 19.59 18.63 -12.55
C MET A 324 20.78 18.35 -13.48
N ALA A 325 21.87 19.10 -13.33
CA ALA A 325 23.08 18.93 -14.10
C ALA A 325 23.63 17.49 -13.99
N GLY A 326 23.77 16.80 -15.12
CA GLY A 326 24.26 15.41 -15.18
C GLY A 326 23.26 14.33 -14.71
N LEU A 327 22.06 14.73 -14.26
CA LEU A 327 21.01 13.79 -13.89
C LEU A 327 20.13 13.37 -15.06
N ILE A 328 19.83 14.32 -15.94
CA ILE A 328 18.94 14.17 -17.09
C ILE A 328 19.67 14.55 -18.39
N ASP A 329 19.30 13.89 -19.48
CA ASP A 329 19.62 14.33 -20.85
C ASP A 329 18.42 15.15 -21.35
N VAL A 330 18.57 16.48 -21.32
CA VAL A 330 17.49 17.42 -21.64
C VAL A 330 16.95 17.19 -23.05
N ASP A 331 17.82 16.95 -24.03
CA ASP A 331 17.41 16.74 -25.42
C ASP A 331 16.64 15.43 -25.58
N ALA A 332 17.14 14.35 -24.95
CA ALA A 332 16.45 13.07 -24.95
C ALA A 332 15.08 13.14 -24.25
N GLU A 333 15.00 13.90 -23.15
CA GLU A 333 13.79 14.05 -22.36
C GLU A 333 12.74 14.91 -23.06
N LEU A 334 13.15 16.02 -23.68
CA LEU A 334 12.26 16.83 -24.54
C LEU A 334 11.74 16.02 -25.73
N ALA A 335 12.57 15.17 -26.34
CA ALA A 335 12.15 14.26 -27.41
C ALA A 335 11.14 13.20 -26.92
N ARG A 336 11.36 12.65 -25.72
CA ARG A 336 10.45 11.68 -25.07
C ARG A 336 9.10 12.32 -24.77
N ILE A 337 9.09 13.51 -24.15
CA ILE A 337 7.88 14.27 -23.84
C ILE A 337 7.15 14.66 -25.13
N ALA A 338 7.86 15.11 -26.17
CA ALA A 338 7.24 15.44 -27.46
C ALA A 338 6.49 14.23 -28.07
N LYS A 339 7.08 13.03 -28.01
CA LYS A 339 6.43 11.80 -28.48
C LYS A 339 5.21 11.41 -27.65
N GLN A 340 5.26 11.62 -26.33
CA GLN A 340 4.12 11.36 -25.44
C GLN A 340 3.00 12.38 -25.65
N LEU A 341 3.33 13.66 -25.84
CA LEU A 341 2.39 14.71 -26.21
C LEU A 341 1.70 14.39 -27.54
N GLU A 342 2.44 13.99 -28.57
CA GLU A 342 1.85 13.60 -29.86
C GLU A 342 0.84 12.44 -29.70
N LYS A 343 1.16 11.45 -28.86
CA LYS A 343 0.25 10.33 -28.56
C LYS A 343 -1.00 10.79 -27.81
N ALA A 344 -0.84 11.63 -26.79
CA ALA A 344 -1.95 12.18 -26.00
C ALA A 344 -2.85 13.06 -26.88
N GLU A 345 -2.28 13.91 -27.74
CA GLU A 345 -3.01 14.77 -28.67
C GLU A 345 -3.78 13.96 -29.72
N LYS A 346 -3.18 12.91 -30.28
CA LYS A 346 -3.88 12.00 -31.19
C LYS A 346 -5.04 11.29 -30.50
N GLY A 347 -4.85 10.80 -29.27
CA GLY A 347 -5.90 10.16 -28.48
C GLY A 347 -7.06 11.13 -28.17
N LEU A 348 -6.71 12.33 -27.72
CA LEU A 348 -7.66 13.40 -27.40
C LEU A 348 -8.47 13.81 -28.65
N ALA A 349 -7.82 13.99 -29.80
CA ALA A 349 -8.49 14.28 -31.07
C ALA A 349 -9.46 13.16 -31.49
N GLN A 350 -9.08 11.89 -31.32
CA GLN A 350 -9.96 10.75 -31.63
C GLN A 350 -11.21 10.73 -30.75
N VAL A 351 -11.06 10.95 -29.45
CA VAL A 351 -12.17 10.95 -28.49
C VAL A 351 -13.07 12.18 -28.71
N GLN A 352 -12.50 13.37 -28.92
CA GLN A 352 -13.25 14.57 -29.24
C GLN A 352 -14.05 14.42 -30.52
N ASN A 353 -13.47 13.85 -31.59
CA ASN A 353 -14.18 13.62 -32.84
C ASN A 353 -15.36 12.63 -32.68
N LYS A 354 -15.22 11.61 -31.84
CA LYS A 354 -16.33 10.70 -31.53
C LYS A 354 -17.44 11.39 -30.73
N LEU A 355 -17.08 12.16 -29.71
CA LEU A 355 -18.03 12.87 -28.86
C LEU A 355 -18.69 14.08 -29.57
N ALA A 356 -18.06 14.64 -30.60
CA ALA A 356 -18.64 15.67 -31.45
C ALA A 356 -19.60 15.09 -32.52
N ASN A 357 -19.57 13.79 -32.77
CA ASN A 357 -20.46 13.15 -33.73
C ASN A 357 -21.85 12.93 -33.11
N GLU A 358 -22.82 13.76 -33.49
CA GLU A 358 -24.21 13.69 -32.98
C GLU A 358 -24.85 12.31 -33.18
N LYS A 359 -24.53 11.59 -34.27
CA LYS A 359 -25.05 10.23 -34.48
C LYS A 359 -24.48 9.25 -33.47
N PHE A 360 -23.24 9.42 -33.04
CA PHE A 360 -22.65 8.59 -32.00
C PHE A 360 -23.26 8.93 -30.64
N VAL A 361 -23.33 10.21 -30.28
CA VAL A 361 -23.87 10.65 -28.99
C VAL A 361 -25.33 10.22 -28.80
N ASN A 362 -26.14 10.33 -29.84
CA ASN A 362 -27.57 10.00 -29.76
C ASN A 362 -27.86 8.48 -29.78
N ASN A 363 -26.93 7.65 -30.28
CA ASN A 363 -27.17 6.21 -30.45
C ASN A 363 -26.28 5.32 -29.56
N ALA A 364 -25.21 5.86 -28.97
CA ALA A 364 -24.30 5.10 -28.13
C ALA A 364 -24.94 4.81 -26.75
N PRO A 365 -24.75 3.60 -26.19
CA PRO A 365 -25.14 3.31 -24.82
C PRO A 365 -24.45 4.26 -23.82
N GLU A 366 -25.14 4.59 -22.74
CA GLU A 366 -24.66 5.52 -21.70
C GLU A 366 -23.29 5.09 -21.12
N ALA A 367 -23.08 3.79 -20.90
CA ALA A 367 -21.80 3.25 -20.44
C ALA A 367 -20.64 3.49 -21.42
N VAL A 368 -20.91 3.50 -22.73
CA VAL A 368 -19.91 3.78 -23.76
C VAL A 368 -19.59 5.27 -23.78
N LEU A 369 -20.60 6.13 -23.61
CA LEU A 369 -20.42 7.58 -23.50
C LEU A 369 -19.63 7.97 -22.26
N ALA A 370 -19.93 7.36 -21.11
CA ALA A 370 -19.16 7.55 -19.88
C ALA A 370 -17.69 7.17 -20.09
N LYS A 371 -17.44 5.98 -20.66
CA LYS A 371 -16.07 5.52 -20.94
C LYS A 371 -15.29 6.44 -21.88
N GLU A 372 -15.92 6.99 -22.92
CA GLU A 372 -15.25 7.95 -23.80
C GLU A 372 -15.05 9.32 -23.12
N LYS A 373 -15.95 9.76 -22.22
CA LYS A 373 -15.73 10.96 -21.38
C LYS A 373 -14.58 10.77 -20.39
N ASP A 374 -14.46 9.59 -19.77
CA ASP A 374 -13.36 9.27 -18.86
C ASP A 374 -12.02 9.30 -19.60
N LYS A 375 -11.95 8.73 -20.82
CA LYS A 375 -10.77 8.83 -21.68
C LYS A 375 -10.45 10.27 -22.09
N LEU A 376 -11.47 11.11 -22.31
CA LEU A 376 -11.25 12.52 -22.63
C LEU A 376 -10.57 13.23 -21.46
N ALA A 377 -11.04 13.00 -20.24
CA ALA A 377 -10.43 13.53 -19.02
C ALA A 377 -8.99 13.00 -18.87
N GLU A 378 -8.78 11.69 -19.00
CA GLU A 378 -7.47 11.05 -18.89
C GLU A 378 -6.44 11.65 -19.89
N TYR A 379 -6.79 11.76 -21.18
CA TYR A 379 -5.88 12.35 -22.17
C TYR A 379 -5.65 13.85 -21.96
N SER A 380 -6.66 14.58 -21.47
CA SER A 380 -6.53 16.02 -21.18
C SER A 380 -5.58 16.25 -20.00
N ASP A 381 -5.76 15.49 -18.92
CA ASP A 381 -4.90 15.54 -17.74
C ASP A 381 -3.47 15.12 -18.07
N ALA A 382 -3.31 14.04 -18.85
CA ALA A 382 -2.01 13.60 -19.32
C ALA A 382 -1.31 14.69 -20.15
N LYS A 383 -2.03 15.34 -21.08
CA LYS A 383 -1.48 16.45 -21.88
C LYS A 383 -1.05 17.62 -21.00
N ALA A 384 -1.90 18.02 -20.04
CA ALA A 384 -1.60 19.13 -19.14
C ALA A 384 -0.32 18.87 -18.33
N LYS A 385 -0.21 17.68 -17.74
CA LYS A 385 0.98 17.26 -16.99
C LYS A 385 2.24 17.24 -17.84
N LEU A 386 2.16 16.72 -19.07
CA LEU A 386 3.30 16.68 -19.99
C LEU A 386 3.75 18.07 -20.44
N LEU A 387 2.82 19.03 -20.61
CA LEU A 387 3.18 20.42 -20.92
C LEU A 387 3.85 21.12 -19.74
N GLU A 388 3.36 20.88 -18.51
CA GLU A 388 4.01 21.40 -17.30
C GLU A 388 5.42 20.83 -17.14
N GLN A 389 5.56 19.51 -17.31
CA GLN A 389 6.86 18.83 -17.28
C GLN A 389 7.81 19.36 -18.35
N LYS A 390 7.32 19.57 -19.58
CA LYS A 390 8.10 20.17 -20.67
C LYS A 390 8.64 21.55 -20.28
N ALA A 391 7.78 22.43 -19.75
CA ALA A 391 8.18 23.77 -19.35
C ALA A 391 9.23 23.75 -18.23
N LYS A 392 9.12 22.80 -17.28
CA LYS A 392 10.14 22.59 -16.24
C LYS A 392 11.47 22.15 -16.86
N ILE A 393 11.47 21.17 -17.76
CA ILE A 393 12.69 20.69 -18.44
C ILE A 393 13.35 21.78 -19.29
N GLU A 394 12.56 22.60 -20.00
CA GLU A 394 13.08 23.73 -20.79
C GLU A 394 13.68 24.86 -19.92
N SER A 395 13.37 24.88 -18.62
CA SER A 395 13.91 25.87 -17.66
C SER A 395 15.17 25.41 -16.93
N LEU A 396 15.61 24.18 -17.15
CA LEU A 396 16.85 23.59 -16.60
C LEU A 396 18.02 23.82 -17.55
#